data_AF-A0AA39N333-F1
#
_entry.id   AF-A0AA39N333-F1
#
_cell.length_a   1.000
_cell.length_b   1.000
_cell.length_c   1.000
_cell.angle_alpha   90.00
_cell.angle_beta   90.00
_cell.angle_gamma   90.00
#
_symmetry.space_group_name_H-M   'P 1'
#
loop_
_entity.id
_entity.type
_entity.pdbx_description
1 polymer ?
#
loop_
_entity_poly.entity_id
_entity_poly.type
_entity_poly.pdbx_seq_one_letter_code
_entity_poly.pdbx_strand_id
1 'polypeptide(L)'
;MPPHRRFRCAYSSYPTFSSPMKKSPKKRRSEMTEEEKREADLQTTLRKAKSTAKREWENSLPLPWKGPHDFKWPTGTLGMYKSDAKRSYGLTEREIMTLPYESIEMSSKTFFSHADVKELSIKKYSDFDILMPDRMTTVGRPIGMDIRLFRKIDHNPPVS
;
A
#
# COMPACT_ATOMS: atom_id res chain seq x y z
N MET A 1 -7.37 -3.07 12.41
CA MET A 1 -7.25 -2.78 13.87
C MET A 1 -8.49 -3.31 14.55
N PRO A 2 -8.37 -3.99 15.70
CA PRO A 2 -9.53 -4.27 16.52
C PRO A 2 -10.07 -2.96 17.10
N PRO A 3 -11.38 -2.83 17.34
CA PRO A 3 -11.94 -1.64 17.98
C PRO A 3 -11.34 -1.51 19.38
N HIS A 4 -10.72 -0.36 19.66
CA HIS A 4 -10.09 -0.05 20.94
C HIS A 4 -11.17 0.01 22.03
N ARG A 5 -11.45 -1.12 22.69
CA ARG A 5 -12.33 -1.15 23.86
C ARG A 5 -11.60 -0.42 24.98
N ARG A 6 -12.16 0.70 25.46
CA ARG A 6 -11.62 1.44 26.60
C ARG A 6 -11.77 0.54 27.83
N PHE A 7 -10.67 -0.03 28.31
CA PHE A 7 -10.65 -0.76 29.58
C PHE A 7 -10.88 0.24 30.72
N ARG A 8 -11.95 0.05 31.50
CA ARG A 8 -12.14 0.78 32.77
C ARG A 8 -11.23 0.11 33.81
N CYS A 9 -10.31 0.88 34.38
CA CYS A 9 -9.45 0.41 35.48
C CYS A 9 -10.32 0.10 36.71
N ALA A 10 -10.06 -1.04 37.36
CA ALA A 10 -10.87 -1.57 38.48
C ALA A 10 -10.94 -0.64 39.71
N TYR A 11 -10.04 0.35 39.81
CA TYR A 11 -9.96 1.29 40.94
C TYR A 11 -10.71 2.63 40.72
N SER A 12 -11.40 2.81 39.59
CA SER A 12 -12.23 4.00 39.34
C SER A 12 -13.65 3.84 39.92
N SER A 13 -13.78 3.59 41.21
CA SER A 13 -15.05 3.46 41.93
C SER A 13 -15.49 4.75 42.62
N TYR A 14 -15.22 5.91 42.03
CA TYR A 14 -15.92 7.13 42.41
C TYR A 14 -17.13 7.30 41.47
N PRO A 15 -18.36 7.41 41.99
CA PRO A 15 -19.51 7.72 41.17
C PRO A 15 -19.40 9.19 40.77
N THR A 16 -18.69 9.48 39.67
CA THR A 16 -18.96 10.71 38.95
C THR A 16 -20.41 10.61 38.51
N PHE A 17 -21.29 11.40 39.14
CA PHE A 17 -22.67 11.63 38.74
C PHE A 17 -22.65 12.29 37.34
N SER A 18 -22.29 11.53 36.30
CA SER A 18 -22.47 11.96 34.93
C SER A 18 -23.95 11.79 34.64
N SER A 19 -24.69 12.88 34.79
CA SER A 19 -26.06 13.00 34.29
C SER A 19 -26.18 12.33 32.92
N PRO A 20 -27.21 11.50 32.66
CA PRO A 20 -27.36 10.84 31.38
C PRO A 20 -27.44 11.92 30.30
N MET A 21 -26.38 12.05 29.50
CA MET A 21 -26.38 12.95 28.34
C MET A 21 -27.54 12.50 27.46
N LYS A 22 -28.62 13.29 27.44
CA LYS A 22 -29.76 13.09 26.55
C LYS A 22 -29.19 13.07 25.13
N LYS A 23 -29.21 11.90 24.49
CA LYS A 23 -28.84 11.77 23.08
C LYS A 23 -29.82 12.64 22.30
N SER A 24 -29.33 13.73 21.70
CA SER A 24 -30.14 14.55 20.81
C SER A 24 -30.73 13.66 19.71
N PRO A 25 -32.03 13.81 19.37
CA PRO A 25 -32.64 13.03 18.31
C PRO A 25 -31.82 13.20 17.03
N LYS A 26 -31.52 12.07 16.39
CA LYS A 26 -30.79 12.04 15.12
C LYS A 26 -31.59 12.88 14.13
N LYS A 27 -31.01 13.98 13.62
CA LYS A 27 -31.65 14.78 12.56
C LYS A 27 -32.04 13.83 11.43
N ARG A 28 -33.30 13.90 10.97
CA ARG A 28 -33.75 13.18 9.78
C ARG A 28 -32.85 13.61 8.63
N ARG A 29 -32.30 12.64 7.89
CA ARG A 29 -31.49 12.91 6.69
C ARG A 29 -32.36 13.72 5.74
N SER A 30 -31.88 14.86 5.27
CA SER A 30 -32.57 15.62 4.21
C SER A 30 -32.73 14.71 3.00
N GLU A 31 -33.87 14.81 2.32
CA GLU A 31 -34.10 14.10 1.07
C GLU A 31 -33.07 14.60 0.06
N MET A 32 -32.12 13.74 -0.33
CA MET A 32 -31.17 14.07 -1.39
C MET A 32 -31.94 14.39 -2.67
N THR A 33 -31.49 15.42 -3.39
CA THR A 33 -32.02 15.76 -4.71
C THR A 33 -31.79 14.60 -5.68
N GLU A 34 -32.55 14.54 -6.78
CA GLU A 34 -32.37 13.47 -7.79
C GLU A 34 -30.98 13.48 -8.41
N GLU A 35 -30.35 14.66 -8.50
CA GLU A 35 -28.98 14.84 -9.00
C GLU A 35 -27.95 14.24 -8.03
N GLU A 36 -28.07 14.54 -6.73
CA GLU A 36 -27.19 13.97 -5.69
C GLU A 36 -27.31 12.44 -5.61
N LYS A 37 -28.51 11.89 -5.85
CA LYS A 37 -28.71 10.43 -5.92
C LYS A 37 -27.98 9.81 -7.10
N ARG A 38 -28.05 10.42 -8.29
CA ARG A 38 -27.34 9.94 -9.49
C ARG A 38 -25.82 9.99 -9.29
N GLU A 39 -25.30 11.07 -8.69
CA GLU A 39 -23.88 11.18 -8.37
C GLU A 39 -23.45 10.13 -7.34
N ALA A 40 -24.26 9.87 -6.30
CA ALA A 40 -23.99 8.84 -5.31
C ALA A 40 -23.97 7.44 -5.93
N ASP A 41 -24.87 7.16 -6.87
CA ASP A 41 -24.92 5.89 -7.61
C ASP A 41 -23.70 5.71 -8.53
N LEU A 42 -23.31 6.76 -9.26
CA LEU A 42 -22.08 6.78 -10.05
C LEU A 42 -20.85 6.56 -9.18
N GLN A 43 -20.74 7.25 -8.04
CA GLN A 43 -19.65 7.03 -7.09
C GLN A 43 -19.62 5.61 -6.53
N THR A 44 -20.79 5.01 -6.30
CA THR A 44 -20.90 3.65 -5.80
C THR A 44 -20.48 2.62 -6.85
N THR A 45 -20.92 2.78 -8.09
CA THR A 45 -20.49 1.90 -9.21
C THR A 45 -18.98 2.01 -9.44
N LEU A 46 -18.43 3.22 -9.43
CA LEU A 46 -16.97 3.44 -9.51
C LEU A 46 -16.23 2.75 -8.36
N ARG A 47 -16.70 2.85 -7.11
CA ARG A 47 -16.07 2.15 -5.97
C ARG A 47 -16.10 0.63 -6.13
N LYS A 48 -17.20 0.07 -6.67
CA LYS A 48 -17.31 -1.37 -6.93
C LYS A 48 -16.37 -1.83 -8.04
N ALA A 49 -16.29 -1.07 -9.14
CA ALA A 49 -15.34 -1.34 -10.23
C ALA A 49 -13.89 -1.31 -9.73
N LYS A 50 -13.55 -0.31 -8.90
CA LYS A 50 -12.21 -0.22 -8.27
C LYS A 50 -11.89 -1.42 -7.38
N SER A 51 -12.87 -1.86 -6.59
CA SER A 51 -12.72 -3.00 -5.67
C SER A 51 -12.53 -4.31 -6.43
N THR A 52 -13.30 -4.53 -7.51
CA THR A 52 -13.23 -5.73 -8.35
C THR A 52 -11.92 -5.80 -9.11
N ALA A 53 -11.53 -4.74 -9.81
CA ALA A 53 -10.25 -4.67 -10.52
C ALA A 53 -9.06 -4.86 -9.56
N LYS A 54 -9.11 -4.27 -8.36
CA LYS A 54 -8.07 -4.51 -7.33
C LYS A 54 -7.98 -5.97 -6.94
N ARG A 55 -9.13 -6.64 -6.76
CA ARG A 55 -9.19 -8.05 -6.40
C ARG A 55 -8.70 -8.95 -7.52
N GLU A 56 -9.05 -8.64 -8.76
CA GLU A 56 -8.59 -9.37 -9.96
C GLU A 56 -7.08 -9.27 -10.11
N TRP A 57 -6.52 -8.07 -9.94
CA TRP A 57 -5.08 -7.86 -9.90
C TRP A 57 -4.41 -8.64 -8.76
N GLU A 58 -4.90 -8.54 -7.53
CA GLU A 58 -4.31 -9.29 -6.41
C GLU A 58 -4.36 -10.82 -6.61
N ASN A 59 -5.37 -11.32 -7.33
CA ASN A 59 -5.49 -12.74 -7.68
C ASN A 59 -4.63 -13.15 -8.89
N SER A 60 -4.33 -12.22 -9.81
CA SER A 60 -3.49 -12.50 -10.98
C SER A 60 -1.99 -12.49 -10.66
N LEU A 61 -1.62 -11.95 -9.49
CA LEU A 61 -0.23 -11.93 -9.04
C LEU A 61 0.33 -13.36 -8.93
N PRO A 62 1.56 -13.59 -9.42
CA PRO A 62 2.24 -14.85 -9.22
C PRO A 62 2.50 -15.10 -7.73
N LEU A 63 2.82 -16.35 -7.40
CA LEU A 63 3.23 -16.71 -6.04
C LEU A 63 4.43 -15.85 -5.61
N PRO A 64 4.56 -15.56 -4.30
CA PRO A 64 5.74 -14.88 -3.77
C PRO A 64 7.03 -15.58 -4.24
N TRP A 65 8.03 -14.78 -4.58
CA TRP A 65 9.30 -15.29 -5.05
C TRP A 65 9.96 -16.14 -3.96
N LYS A 66 10.29 -17.38 -4.31
CA LYS A 66 10.97 -18.38 -3.46
C LYS A 66 12.34 -18.73 -4.06
N GLY A 67 13.05 -17.74 -4.58
CA GLY A 67 14.37 -17.97 -5.17
C GLY A 67 15.38 -18.45 -4.13
N PRO A 68 16.62 -18.74 -4.59
CA PRO A 68 17.68 -19.19 -3.70
C PRO A 68 17.92 -18.16 -2.59
N HIS A 69 18.16 -18.64 -1.38
CA HIS A 69 18.45 -17.77 -0.24
C HIS A 69 19.71 -16.93 -0.44
N ASP A 70 20.66 -17.45 -1.24
CA ASP A 70 21.94 -16.81 -1.55
C ASP A 70 21.88 -15.95 -2.82
N PHE A 71 20.68 -15.58 -3.26
CA PHE A 71 20.52 -14.68 -4.39
C PHE A 71 21.17 -13.33 -4.12
N LYS A 72 22.07 -12.91 -5.01
CA LYS A 72 22.76 -11.63 -4.96
C LYS A 72 22.58 -10.89 -6.28
N TRP A 73 22.12 -9.64 -6.20
CA TRP A 73 22.09 -8.72 -7.33
C TRP A 73 23.52 -8.37 -7.78
N PRO A 74 23.75 -8.06 -9.06
CA PRO A 74 25.05 -7.57 -9.52
C PRO A 74 25.47 -6.28 -8.80
N THR A 75 26.77 -6.09 -8.62
CA THR A 75 27.33 -4.82 -8.13
C THR A 75 26.87 -3.65 -9.00
N GLY A 76 26.60 -2.49 -8.40
CA GLY A 76 26.13 -1.31 -9.12
C GLY A 76 24.61 -1.25 -9.35
N THR A 77 23.88 -2.32 -9.04
CA THR A 77 22.41 -2.34 -9.07
C THR A 77 21.85 -1.27 -8.13
N LEU A 78 20.89 -0.48 -8.62
CA LEU A 78 20.14 0.45 -7.77
C LEU A 78 19.11 -0.33 -6.97
N GLY A 79 19.38 -0.46 -5.67
CA GLY A 79 18.51 -1.11 -4.70
C GLY A 79 17.52 -0.14 -4.08
N MET A 80 16.37 -0.69 -3.69
CA MET A 80 15.36 0.01 -2.91
C MET A 80 14.80 -0.93 -1.83
N TYR A 81 14.54 -0.40 -0.63
CA TYR A 81 13.93 -1.19 0.43
C TYR A 81 12.44 -1.37 0.22
N LYS A 82 11.90 -2.46 0.79
CA LYS A 82 10.47 -2.77 0.77
C LYS A 82 9.57 -1.60 1.22
N SER A 83 9.96 -0.91 2.29
CA SER A 83 9.20 0.24 2.83
C SER A 83 9.14 1.39 1.83
N ASP A 84 10.25 1.66 1.15
CA ASP A 84 10.35 2.74 0.16
C ASP A 84 9.60 2.39 -1.13
N ALA A 85 9.60 1.11 -1.54
CA ALA A 85 8.76 0.62 -2.64
C ALA A 85 7.25 0.83 -2.36
N LYS A 86 6.78 0.47 -1.16
CA LYS A 86 5.38 0.66 -0.75
C LYS A 86 4.98 2.13 -0.76
N ARG A 87 5.86 3.00 -0.25
CA ARG A 87 5.60 4.43 -0.12
C ARG A 87 5.69 5.15 -1.46
N SER A 88 6.75 4.91 -2.23
CA SER A 88 7.05 5.64 -3.45
C SER A 88 6.24 5.14 -4.63
N TYR A 89 5.98 3.85 -4.75
CA TYR A 89 5.25 3.29 -5.92
C TYR A 89 3.83 2.83 -5.60
N GLY A 90 3.34 3.06 -4.37
CA GLY A 90 1.99 2.63 -3.97
C GLY A 90 1.76 1.13 -4.09
N LEU A 91 2.83 0.34 -4.06
CA LEU A 91 2.78 -1.10 -4.18
C LEU A 91 2.37 -1.75 -2.85
N THR A 92 1.65 -2.85 -2.95
CA THR A 92 1.31 -3.67 -1.80
C THR A 92 2.46 -4.60 -1.44
N GLU A 93 2.43 -5.10 -0.22
CA GLU A 93 3.45 -6.03 0.26
C GLU A 93 3.45 -7.35 -0.52
N ARG A 94 2.27 -7.84 -0.91
CA ARG A 94 2.15 -9.06 -1.72
C ARG A 94 2.75 -8.87 -3.10
N GLU A 95 2.49 -7.73 -3.73
CA GLU A 95 3.08 -7.34 -5.02
C GLU A 95 4.60 -7.31 -4.96
N ILE A 96 5.18 -6.64 -3.97
CA ILE A 96 6.65 -6.52 -3.88
C ILE A 96 7.30 -7.88 -3.65
N MET A 97 6.67 -8.76 -2.88
CA MET A 97 7.21 -10.08 -2.57
C MET A 97 7.19 -11.05 -3.76
N THR A 98 6.58 -10.70 -4.91
CA THR A 98 6.70 -11.50 -6.14
C THR A 98 8.01 -11.24 -6.87
N LEU A 99 8.72 -10.16 -6.53
CA LEU A 99 9.98 -9.80 -7.15
C LEU A 99 11.16 -10.52 -6.48
N PRO A 100 12.25 -10.76 -7.22
CA PRO A 100 13.51 -11.20 -6.63
C PRO A 100 14.03 -10.18 -5.61
N TYR A 101 14.50 -10.69 -4.48
CA TYR A 101 15.05 -9.86 -3.42
C TYR A 101 16.32 -10.46 -2.84
N GLU A 102 17.21 -9.58 -2.41
CA GLU A 102 18.42 -9.95 -1.71
C GLU A 102 18.25 -9.63 -0.22
N SER A 103 18.61 -10.59 0.63
CA SER A 103 18.70 -10.40 2.07
C SER A 103 20.05 -9.82 2.44
N ILE A 104 20.06 -8.91 3.41
CA ILE A 104 21.30 -8.34 3.93
C ILE A 104 21.77 -9.24 5.08
N GLU A 105 23.00 -9.75 4.98
CA GLU A 105 23.61 -10.56 6.03
C GLU A 105 23.52 -9.84 7.39
N MET A 106 23.15 -10.57 8.44
CA MET A 106 22.94 -10.04 9.80
C MET A 106 21.83 -8.98 9.93
N SER A 107 20.97 -8.79 8.92
CA SER A 107 19.83 -7.89 8.96
C SER A 107 18.55 -8.59 8.53
N SER A 108 17.42 -8.21 9.11
CA SER A 108 16.08 -8.61 8.63
C SER A 108 15.64 -7.83 7.38
N LYS A 109 16.46 -6.88 6.91
CA LYS A 109 16.15 -6.05 5.75
C LYS A 109 16.43 -6.82 4.47
N THR A 110 15.50 -6.68 3.53
CA THR A 110 15.65 -7.10 2.15
C THR A 110 15.56 -5.90 1.23
N PHE A 111 16.22 -6.01 0.08
CA PHE A 111 16.14 -4.99 -0.95
C PHE A 111 15.85 -5.60 -2.32
N PHE A 112 15.27 -4.76 -3.16
CA PHE A 112 14.75 -5.10 -4.47
C PHE A 112 15.45 -4.22 -5.51
N SER A 113 15.57 -4.72 -6.74
CA SER A 113 15.99 -3.90 -7.88
C SER A 113 14.98 -2.77 -8.09
N HIS A 114 15.46 -1.53 -8.15
CA HIS A 114 14.62 -0.37 -8.45
C HIS A 114 13.96 -0.49 -9.83
N ALA A 115 14.66 -1.07 -10.81
CA ALA A 115 14.13 -1.26 -12.15
C ALA A 115 12.89 -2.18 -12.12
N ASP A 116 12.99 -3.31 -11.42
CA ASP A 116 11.92 -4.30 -11.30
C ASP A 116 10.71 -3.73 -10.55
N VAL A 117 10.96 -2.99 -9.47
CA VAL A 117 9.89 -2.32 -8.72
C VAL A 117 9.18 -1.28 -9.59
N LYS A 118 9.94 -0.51 -10.36
CA LYS A 118 9.38 0.47 -11.29
C LYS A 118 8.55 -0.23 -12.37
N GLU A 119 9.05 -1.31 -12.96
CA GLU A 119 8.32 -2.08 -13.97
C GLU A 119 7.02 -2.68 -13.40
N LEU A 120 7.05 -3.21 -12.17
CA LEU A 120 5.85 -3.71 -11.50
C LEU A 120 4.82 -2.60 -11.31
N SER A 121 5.29 -1.41 -10.89
CA SER A 121 4.41 -0.24 -10.77
C SER A 121 3.78 0.15 -12.10
N ILE A 122 4.55 0.08 -13.20
CA ILE A 122 4.06 0.38 -14.54
C ILE A 122 2.96 -0.61 -14.92
N LYS A 123 3.18 -1.92 -14.75
CA LYS A 123 2.19 -2.97 -15.07
C LYS A 123 0.92 -2.83 -14.25
N LYS A 124 1.06 -2.54 -12.95
CA LYS A 124 -0.08 -2.28 -12.08
C LYS A 124 -0.89 -1.10 -12.62
N TYR A 125 -0.25 0.05 -12.81
CA TYR A 125 -0.97 1.27 -13.17
C TYR A 125 -1.40 1.32 -14.63
N SER A 126 -0.77 0.59 -15.56
CA SER A 126 -1.27 0.50 -16.95
C SER A 126 -2.66 -0.13 -16.99
N ASP A 127 -2.89 -1.15 -16.16
CA ASP A 127 -4.18 -1.86 -16.11
C ASP A 127 -5.22 -1.03 -15.35
N PHE A 128 -4.78 -0.22 -14.36
CA PHE A 128 -5.67 0.63 -13.57
C PHE A 128 -5.94 2.02 -14.16
N ASP A 129 -5.05 2.61 -14.97
CA ASP A 129 -5.18 4.00 -15.47
C ASP A 129 -6.45 4.17 -16.31
N ILE A 130 -6.84 3.13 -17.04
CA ILE A 130 -8.09 3.09 -17.83
C ILE A 130 -9.32 3.20 -16.91
N LEU A 131 -9.22 2.79 -15.65
CA LEU A 131 -10.30 2.77 -14.65
C LEU A 131 -10.20 3.91 -13.62
N MET A 132 -9.07 4.62 -13.53
CA MET A 132 -8.69 5.46 -12.38
C MET A 132 -7.79 6.68 -12.74
N PRO A 133 -8.26 7.67 -13.52
CA PRO A 133 -7.45 8.84 -13.88
C PRO A 133 -7.15 9.80 -12.71
N ASP A 134 -7.81 9.62 -11.55
CA ASP A 134 -7.88 10.63 -10.49
C ASP A 134 -6.81 10.48 -9.39
N ARG A 135 -5.61 10.01 -9.73
CA ARG A 135 -4.47 10.10 -8.83
C ARG A 135 -3.23 10.56 -9.57
N MET A 136 -2.44 11.38 -8.87
CA MET A 136 -1.07 11.82 -9.16
C MET A 136 -0.05 10.69 -9.45
N THR A 137 -0.49 9.50 -9.81
CA THR A 137 0.29 8.33 -10.19
C THR A 137 0.47 8.31 -11.69
N THR A 138 1.29 9.21 -12.23
CA THR A 138 1.79 9.01 -13.60
C THR A 138 2.55 7.70 -13.64
N VAL A 139 2.17 6.80 -14.55
CA VAL A 139 2.78 5.48 -14.79
C VAL A 139 4.30 5.55 -14.67
N GLY A 140 4.86 4.78 -13.72
CA GLY A 140 6.30 4.66 -13.52
C GLY A 140 7.00 5.86 -12.85
N ARG A 141 6.27 6.84 -12.30
CA ARG A 141 6.85 7.88 -11.43
C ARG A 141 6.51 7.61 -9.95
N PRO A 142 7.42 7.99 -9.04
CA PRO A 142 7.13 7.92 -7.61
C PRO A 142 6.01 8.88 -7.20
N ILE A 143 5.23 8.46 -6.21
CA ILE A 143 4.23 9.22 -5.48
C ILE A 143 4.97 10.08 -4.45
N GLY A 144 5.21 11.34 -4.79
CA GLY A 144 5.94 12.30 -3.95
C GLY A 144 7.35 12.60 -4.46
N MET A 145 8.13 13.39 -3.71
CA MET A 145 9.37 13.99 -4.23
C MET A 145 10.64 13.17 -3.94
N ASP A 146 10.70 12.40 -2.85
CA ASP A 146 11.95 11.75 -2.43
C ASP A 146 11.88 10.22 -2.52
N ILE A 147 12.56 9.64 -3.52
CA ILE A 147 12.87 8.21 -3.54
C ILE A 147 14.23 8.00 -2.86
N ARG A 148 14.27 7.11 -1.87
CA ARG A 148 15.53 6.64 -1.29
C ARG A 148 16.02 5.42 -2.05
N LEU A 149 17.05 5.65 -2.86
CA LEU A 149 17.76 4.59 -3.58
C LEU A 149 19.18 4.49 -3.04
N PHE A 150 19.74 3.29 -3.11
CA PHE A 150 21.15 3.08 -2.84
C PHE A 150 21.75 2.25 -3.96
N ARG A 151 23.04 2.45 -4.23
CA ARG A 151 23.77 1.62 -5.17
C ARG A 151 24.38 0.45 -4.40
N LYS A 152 24.15 -0.78 -4.86
CA LYS A 152 24.81 -1.96 -4.31
C LYS A 152 26.32 -1.85 -4.57
N ILE A 153 27.11 -2.02 -3.52
CA ILE A 153 28.57 -2.08 -3.58
C ILE A 153 28.95 -3.40 -2.90
N ASP A 154 29.69 -4.25 -3.60
CA ASP A 154 30.25 -5.45 -3.00
C ASP A 154 31.60 -5.08 -2.38
N HIS A 155 31.81 -5.47 -1.12
CA HIS A 155 33.08 -5.25 -0.42
C HIS A 155 34.22 -6.13 -0.97
N ASN A 156 33.90 -7.09 -1.84
CA ASN A 156 34.87 -7.90 -2.57
C ASN A 156 34.55 -7.78 -4.07
N PRO A 157 35.17 -6.83 -4.80
CA PRO A 157 34.96 -6.75 -6.24
C PRO A 157 35.40 -8.07 -6.87
N PRO A 158 34.69 -8.60 -7.88
CA PRO A 158 35.22 -9.70 -8.66
C PRO A 158 36.55 -9.22 -9.24
N VAL A 159 37.64 -9.89 -8.86
CA VAL A 159 38.96 -9.65 -9.42
C VAL A 159 38.84 -10.00 -10.91
N SER A 160 38.85 -8.96 -11.74
CA SER A 160 38.89 -9.05 -13.20
C SER A 160 40.24 -9.56 -13.69
#